data_AF-A0AA39IC91-F1
#
_entry.id   AF-A0AA39IC91-F1
#
_cell.length_a   1.000
_cell.length_b   1.000
_cell.length_c   1.000
_cell.angle_alpha   90.00
_cell.angle_beta   90.00
_cell.angle_gamma   90.00
#
_symmetry.space_group_name_H-M   'P 1'
#
loop_
_entity.id
_entity.type
_entity.pdbx_description
1 polymer ?
#
loop_
_entity_poly.entity_id
_entity_poly.type
_entity_poly.pdbx_seq_one_letter_code
_entity_poly.pdbx_strand_id
1 'polypeptide(L)'
;MIENCCYALAVGVNGGQITDERFYSNVELENEVPDSFAEVSVNLFDDDSEQIDRKIIERIRQRCAIYCLLLMGPTFGKAWFEWACSWRGLTGLEIHTKLDDTAFDRCKKLAEKGSLITLVLHTEAFEDRLVELVKVLLCRKQFKTVWLLDSAPLAELLKFSFENRECISGKDIHFLYECSTVAQLLKEHLQLCPKEDSEKVEMQHQYYPNTLFKKPSSAYICSYPVTPEDMFKFYVYFELRGQSADVGELLALPNTTTLGILFV
;
A
#
# COMPACT_ATOMS: atom_id res chain seq x y z
N MET A 1 -4.68 -10.32 30.33
CA MET A 1 -4.32 -8.91 30.14
C MET A 1 -3.06 -8.91 29.31
N ILE A 2 -3.15 -8.44 28.07
CA ILE A 2 -1.99 -8.23 27.20
C ILE A 2 -1.55 -6.79 27.52
N GLU A 3 -0.45 -6.63 28.24
CA GLU A 3 0.09 -5.32 28.60
C GLU A 3 0.63 -4.63 27.35
N ASN A 4 0.15 -3.41 27.05
CA ASN A 4 0.65 -2.40 26.10
C ASN A 4 1.67 -2.92 25.06
N CYS A 5 1.17 -3.66 24.08
CA CYS A 5 2.00 -4.38 23.13
C CYS A 5 2.24 -3.54 21.88
N CYS A 6 3.20 -2.61 21.95
CA CYS A 6 3.85 -2.12 20.74
C CYS A 6 4.86 -3.17 20.31
N TYR A 7 4.73 -3.67 19.07
CA TYR A 7 5.73 -4.52 18.45
C TYR A 7 6.33 -3.77 17.27
N ALA A 8 7.65 -3.74 17.20
CA ALA A 8 8.36 -3.34 15.99
C ALA A 8 8.62 -4.60 15.17
N LEU A 9 8.14 -4.61 13.93
CA LEU A 9 8.59 -5.59 12.94
C LEU A 9 9.68 -4.92 12.13
N ALA A 10 10.90 -5.44 12.22
CA ALA A 10 11.97 -5.00 11.33
C ALA A 10 12.19 -6.08 10.26
N VAL A 11 12.23 -5.66 9.00
CA VAL A 11 12.43 -6.55 7.85
C VAL A 11 13.74 -6.20 7.16
N GLY A 12 14.69 -7.13 7.24
CA GLY A 12 16.00 -7.00 6.64
C GLY A 12 15.89 -7.37 5.16
N VAL A 13 16.21 -6.44 4.27
CA VAL A 13 16.11 -6.65 2.82
C VAL A 13 17.49 -6.54 2.21
N ASN A 14 17.93 -7.59 1.50
CA ASN A 14 19.17 -7.59 0.73
C ASN A 14 18.87 -7.96 -0.72
N GLY A 15 19.23 -7.10 -1.68
CA GLY A 15 18.96 -7.34 -3.10
C GLY A 15 17.48 -7.46 -3.46
N GLY A 16 16.60 -6.81 -2.69
CA GLY A 16 15.14 -6.87 -2.88
C GLY A 16 14.47 -8.15 -2.39
N GLN A 17 15.19 -9.03 -1.69
CA GLN A 17 14.62 -10.20 -1.01
C GLN A 17 14.62 -10.00 0.50
N ILE A 18 13.56 -10.45 1.17
CA ILE A 18 13.50 -10.51 2.63
C ILE A 18 14.52 -11.56 3.10
N THR A 19 15.54 -11.12 3.82
CA THR A 19 16.60 -11.99 4.37
C THR A 19 16.43 -12.27 5.85
N ASP A 20 15.71 -11.39 6.56
CA ASP A 20 15.46 -11.53 8.00
C ASP A 20 14.14 -10.83 8.33
N GLU A 21 13.31 -11.47 9.15
CA GLU A 21 12.07 -10.90 9.67
C GLU A 21 12.09 -11.13 11.17
N ARG A 22 12.13 -10.03 11.93
CA ARG A 22 12.18 -10.11 13.40
C ARG A 22 11.07 -9.30 14.01
N PHE A 23 10.25 -9.99 14.78
CA PHE A 23 9.33 -9.39 15.72
C PHE A 23 10.13 -9.02 16.95
N TYR A 24 10.17 -7.74 17.27
CA TYR A 24 10.71 -7.28 18.53
C TYR A 24 9.55 -6.94 19.44
N SER A 25 9.39 -7.74 20.50
CA SER A 25 8.63 -7.31 21.67
C SER A 25 9.34 -6.15 22.37
N ASN A 26 8.62 -5.39 23.19
CA ASN A 26 9.18 -4.32 24.01
C ASN A 26 10.43 -4.77 24.81
N VAL A 27 10.54 -6.07 25.14
CA VAL A 27 11.63 -6.67 25.91
C VAL A 27 12.86 -7.00 25.04
N GLU A 28 12.68 -7.29 23.76
CA GLU A 28 13.76 -7.73 22.86
C GLU A 28 14.45 -6.58 22.10
N LEU A 29 13.87 -5.38 22.14
CA LEU A 29 14.47 -4.14 21.62
C LEU A 29 15.67 -3.65 22.46
N GLU A 30 16.14 -4.40 23.46
CA GLU A 30 17.35 -4.06 24.22
C GLU A 30 18.63 -4.28 23.43
N ASN A 31 18.62 -5.11 22.38
CA ASN A 31 19.74 -5.29 21.48
C ASN A 31 19.65 -4.34 20.27
N GLU A 32 20.78 -3.79 19.82
CA GLU A 32 20.85 -2.88 18.67
C GLU A 32 20.18 -3.50 17.44
N VAL A 33 19.26 -2.77 16.81
CA VAL A 33 18.69 -3.13 15.51
C VAL A 33 19.81 -2.98 14.48
N PRO A 34 20.19 -4.03 13.72
CA PRO A 34 21.19 -3.92 12.66
C PRO A 34 20.96 -2.74 11.70
N ASP A 35 22.02 -2.08 11.26
CA ASP A 35 21.94 -0.98 10.27
C ASP A 35 21.45 -1.46 8.88
N SER A 36 21.35 -2.78 8.67
CA SER A 36 20.94 -3.41 7.41
C SER A 36 19.41 -3.51 7.23
N PHE A 37 18.61 -3.02 8.18
CA PHE A 37 17.16 -3.03 8.05
C PHE A 37 16.70 -1.94 7.07
N ALA A 38 15.97 -2.35 6.03
CA ALA A 38 15.47 -1.44 5.00
C ALA A 38 14.10 -0.87 5.36
N GLU A 39 13.31 -1.60 6.15
CA GLU A 39 11.95 -1.25 6.52
C GLU A 39 11.65 -1.59 7.98
N VAL A 40 10.94 -0.69 8.66
CA VAL A 40 10.46 -0.85 10.03
C VAL A 40 8.98 -0.49 10.10
N SER A 41 8.19 -1.46 10.56
CA SER A 41 6.76 -1.31 10.79
C SER A 41 6.47 -1.17 12.28
N VAL A 42 5.73 -0.13 12.65
CA VAL A 42 5.32 0.13 14.04
C VAL A 42 3.84 -0.15 14.18
N ASN A 43 3.51 -1.20 14.94
CA ASN A 43 2.16 -1.66 15.16
C ASN A 43 1.52 -1.00 16.38
N LEU A 44 0.42 -0.28 16.15
CA LEU A 44 -0.40 0.33 17.20
C LEU A 44 -1.69 -0.47 17.35
N PHE A 45 -1.77 -1.22 18.45
CA PHE A 45 -3.00 -1.85 18.91
C PHE A 45 -3.80 -0.87 19.75
N ASP A 46 -5.10 -1.15 19.95
CA ASP A 46 -6.00 -0.38 20.82
C ASP A 46 -5.37 -0.13 22.19
N ASP A 47 -4.76 1.03 22.31
CA ASP A 47 -4.17 1.49 23.54
C ASP A 47 -4.25 3.01 23.56
N ASP A 48 -5.16 3.51 24.39
CA ASP A 48 -5.25 4.93 24.72
C ASP A 48 -4.08 5.39 25.61
N SER A 49 -3.09 4.53 25.88
CA SER A 49 -1.93 4.93 26.65
C SER A 49 -1.26 6.14 26.01
N GLU A 50 -1.28 7.24 26.76
CA GLU A 50 -0.61 8.48 26.39
C GLU A 50 0.93 8.35 26.51
N GLN A 51 1.42 7.18 26.93
CA GLN A 51 2.83 6.93 27.20
C GLN A 51 3.44 6.08 26.10
N ILE A 52 4.11 6.75 25.17
CA ILE A 52 5.08 6.09 24.31
C ILE A 52 6.38 5.97 25.09
N ASP A 53 6.95 4.77 25.15
CA ASP A 53 8.32 4.62 25.63
C ASP A 53 9.27 5.34 24.67
N ARG A 54 9.75 6.51 25.09
CA ARG A 54 10.70 7.32 24.32
C ARG A 54 11.98 6.56 23.98
N LYS A 55 12.39 5.58 24.80
CA LYS A 55 13.57 4.76 24.52
C LYS A 55 13.37 3.91 23.28
N ILE A 56 12.15 3.39 23.07
CA ILE A 56 11.79 2.64 21.85
C ILE A 56 11.89 3.57 20.63
N ILE A 57 11.34 4.78 20.73
CA ILE A 57 11.41 5.79 19.65
C ILE A 57 12.87 6.10 19.28
N GLU A 58 13.72 6.34 20.27
CA GLU A 58 15.12 6.70 20.04
C GLU A 58 15.92 5.56 19.42
N ARG A 59 15.63 4.30 19.78
CA ARG A 59 16.27 3.11 19.20
C ARG A 59 15.82 2.84 17.77
N ILE A 60 14.53 3.05 17.48
CA ILE A 60 13.96 2.84 16.15
C ILE A 60 14.38 3.93 15.16
N ARG A 61 14.89 5.09 15.62
CA ARG A 61 15.43 6.18 14.78
C ARG A 61 16.74 5.81 14.06
N GLN A 62 16.70 4.75 13.27
CA GLN A 62 17.71 4.48 12.26
C GLN A 62 17.58 5.47 11.11
N ARG A 63 18.71 5.91 10.55
CA ARG A 63 18.72 7.01 9.57
C ARG A 63 18.28 6.59 8.17
N CYS A 64 18.24 5.29 7.87
CA CYS A 64 18.08 4.78 6.51
C CYS A 64 16.85 3.89 6.30
N ALA A 65 16.05 3.63 7.34
CA ALA A 65 14.88 2.77 7.20
C ALA A 65 13.66 3.53 6.65
N ILE A 66 12.85 2.80 5.87
CA ILE A 66 11.50 3.16 5.47
C ILE A 66 10.57 2.83 6.64
N TYR A 67 9.67 3.74 7.00
CA TYR A 67 8.78 3.53 8.14
C TYR A 67 7.32 3.43 7.71
N CYS A 68 6.66 2.40 8.22
CA CYS A 68 5.24 2.15 8.05
C CYS A 68 4.55 2.18 9.42
N LEU A 69 3.49 2.99 9.55
CA LEU A 69 2.66 3.03 10.75
C LEU A 69 1.45 2.13 10.54
N LEU A 70 1.28 1.13 11.39
CA LEU A 70 0.19 0.15 11.29
C LEU A 70 -0.83 0.44 12.39
N LEU A 71 -2.06 0.81 12.00
CA LEU A 71 -3.17 1.06 12.90
C LEU A 71 -4.06 -0.17 12.97
N MET A 72 -3.86 -0.95 14.04
CA MET A 72 -4.57 -2.21 14.30
C MET A 72 -5.89 -2.01 15.06
N GLY A 73 -6.06 -0.84 15.69
CA GLY A 73 -7.21 -0.49 16.53
C GLY A 73 -8.01 0.73 16.03
N PRO A 74 -9.30 0.89 16.38
CA PRO A 74 -10.10 2.07 16.08
C PRO A 74 -9.55 3.38 16.63
N THR A 75 -8.80 3.35 17.74
CA THR A 75 -8.27 4.57 18.35
C THR A 75 -6.83 4.86 17.90
N PHE A 76 -6.45 6.13 17.88
CA PHE A 76 -5.09 6.55 17.53
C PHE A 76 -4.65 7.69 18.45
N GLY A 77 -4.07 7.35 19.60
CA GLY A 77 -3.74 8.28 20.68
C GLY A 77 -2.96 9.54 20.25
N LYS A 78 -3.15 10.64 21.00
CA LYS A 78 -2.53 11.94 20.68
C LYS A 78 -1.00 11.87 20.68
N ALA A 79 -0.42 11.17 21.65
CA ALA A 79 1.03 11.00 21.74
C ALA A 79 1.58 10.30 20.48
N TRP A 80 0.93 9.20 20.05
CA TRP A 80 1.31 8.45 18.85
C TRP A 80 1.19 9.28 17.59
N PHE A 81 0.13 10.07 17.47
CA PHE A 81 -0.03 11.02 16.37
C PHE A 81 1.10 12.07 16.35
N GLU A 82 1.39 12.71 17.49
CA GLU A 82 2.46 13.72 17.58
C GLU A 82 3.84 13.13 17.27
N TRP A 83 4.07 11.89 17.69
CA TRP A 83 5.27 11.15 17.38
C TRP A 83 5.40 10.84 15.89
N ALA A 84 4.39 10.23 15.27
CA ALA A 84 4.36 9.94 13.83
C ALA A 84 4.56 11.22 13.01
N CYS A 85 3.93 12.30 13.45
CA CYS A 85 4.06 13.65 12.93
C CYS A 85 5.47 14.26 12.99
N SER A 86 6.30 13.82 13.93
CA SER A 86 7.68 14.29 14.12
C SER A 86 8.69 13.51 13.27
N TRP A 87 8.25 12.41 12.66
CA TRP A 87 9.10 11.46 11.97
C TRP A 87 9.36 11.85 10.52
N ARG A 88 10.61 12.17 10.16
CA ARG A 88 10.97 12.68 8.83
C ARG A 88 11.02 11.62 7.71
N GLY A 89 10.89 10.34 8.06
CA GLY A 89 10.89 9.19 7.14
C GLY A 89 9.64 8.31 7.20
N LEU A 90 8.53 8.80 7.75
CA LEU A 90 7.28 8.04 7.73
C LEU A 90 6.69 8.09 6.32
N THR A 91 6.77 6.95 5.63
CA THR A 91 6.41 6.80 4.22
C THR A 91 5.17 5.94 4.03
N GLY A 92 4.86 5.05 4.96
CA GLY A 92 3.69 4.17 4.89
C GLY A 92 2.71 4.39 6.03
N LEU A 93 1.43 4.21 5.72
CA LEU A 93 0.35 4.09 6.69
C LEU A 93 -0.48 2.86 6.32
N GLU A 94 -0.76 1.99 7.28
CA GLU A 94 -1.66 0.85 7.11
C GLU A 94 -2.81 0.96 8.11
N ILE A 95 -4.03 0.75 7.65
CA ILE A 95 -5.24 0.87 8.47
C ILE A 95 -5.96 -0.47 8.39
N HIS A 96 -5.99 -1.19 9.52
CA HIS A 96 -6.54 -2.54 9.59
C HIS A 96 -8.00 -2.58 10.02
N THR A 97 -8.48 -1.54 10.68
CA THR A 97 -9.82 -1.50 11.26
C THR A 97 -10.44 -0.14 11.11
N LYS A 98 -11.76 -0.08 11.29
CA LYS A 98 -12.53 1.16 11.20
C LYS A 98 -12.09 2.11 12.32
N LEU A 99 -11.61 3.29 11.94
CA LEU A 99 -11.17 4.30 12.88
C LEU A 99 -12.37 4.98 13.56
N ASP A 100 -12.18 5.49 14.78
CA ASP A 100 -13.11 6.47 15.33
C ASP A 100 -12.92 7.86 14.68
N ASP A 101 -13.82 8.81 14.94
CA ASP A 101 -13.75 10.16 14.35
C ASP A 101 -12.45 10.89 14.71
N THR A 102 -11.96 10.70 15.93
CA THR A 102 -10.74 11.35 16.41
C THR A 102 -9.49 10.77 15.74
N ALA A 103 -9.44 9.45 15.61
CA ALA A 103 -8.36 8.72 14.96
C ALA A 103 -8.34 9.00 13.45
N PHE A 104 -9.50 9.04 12.79
CA PHE A 104 -9.62 9.44 11.39
C PHE A 104 -9.10 10.86 11.16
N ASP A 105 -9.51 11.83 11.98
CA ASP A 105 -9.03 13.22 11.88
C ASP A 105 -7.51 13.33 12.05
N ARG A 106 -6.93 12.52 12.93
CA ARG A 106 -5.47 12.42 13.10
C ARG A 106 -4.80 11.80 11.88
N CYS A 107 -5.34 10.72 11.32
CA CYS A 107 -4.84 10.09 10.10
C CYS A 107 -4.87 11.06 8.91
N LYS A 108 -5.98 11.79 8.75
CA LYS A 108 -6.11 12.83 7.72
C LYS A 108 -5.03 13.91 7.88
N LYS A 109 -4.82 14.44 9.09
CA LYS A 109 -3.75 15.42 9.36
C LYS A 109 -2.36 14.84 9.08
N LEU A 110 -2.13 13.56 9.39
CA LEU A 110 -0.86 12.90 9.12
C LEU A 110 -0.61 12.78 7.60
N ALA A 111 -1.62 12.37 6.85
CA ALA A 111 -1.60 12.34 5.39
C ALA A 111 -1.34 13.72 4.78
N GLU A 112 -1.95 14.77 5.32
CA GLU A 112 -1.78 16.16 4.86
C GLU A 112 -0.38 16.72 5.10
N LYS A 113 0.39 16.21 6.07
CA LYS A 113 1.79 16.62 6.30
C LYS A 113 2.74 16.25 5.15
N GLY A 114 2.33 15.31 4.31
CA GLY A 114 2.95 15.07 3.02
C GLY A 114 4.26 14.29 3.04
N SER A 115 4.48 13.44 4.05
CA SER A 115 5.57 12.46 4.03
C SER A 115 5.13 11.09 3.51
N LEU A 116 3.82 10.80 3.49
CA LEU A 116 3.30 9.51 3.06
C LEU A 116 3.45 9.30 1.56
N ILE A 117 3.98 8.14 1.21
CA ILE A 117 4.18 7.61 -0.15
C ILE A 117 3.20 6.47 -0.41
N THR A 118 2.90 5.67 0.62
CA THR A 118 2.08 4.45 0.52
C THR A 118 0.95 4.46 1.56
N LEU A 119 -0.22 3.97 1.16
CA LEU A 119 -1.35 3.66 2.06
C LEU A 119 -1.83 2.23 1.84
N VAL A 120 -2.05 1.47 2.91
CA VAL A 120 -2.69 0.15 2.87
C VAL A 120 -4.00 0.21 3.64
N LEU A 121 -5.09 -0.25 3.00
CA LEU A 121 -6.42 -0.31 3.60
C LEU A 121 -6.92 -1.74 3.63
N HIS A 122 -7.16 -2.25 4.83
CA HIS A 122 -7.81 -3.53 5.04
C HIS A 122 -9.33 -3.44 4.82
N THR A 123 -9.93 -4.57 4.51
CA THR A 123 -11.38 -4.71 4.32
C THR A 123 -12.16 -4.18 5.51
N GLU A 124 -11.73 -4.45 6.75
CA GLU A 124 -12.42 -4.01 7.97
C GLU A 124 -12.28 -2.51 8.25
N ALA A 125 -11.29 -1.85 7.64
CA ALA A 125 -11.14 -0.41 7.75
C ALA A 125 -12.11 0.35 6.84
N PHE A 126 -12.64 -0.29 5.80
CA PHE A 126 -13.24 0.39 4.68
C PHE A 126 -14.52 1.18 5.04
N GLU A 127 -14.53 2.45 4.65
CA GLU A 127 -15.66 3.38 4.82
C GLU A 127 -15.54 4.54 3.81
N ASP A 128 -16.67 5.15 3.43
CA ASP A 128 -16.73 6.21 2.41
C ASP A 128 -15.73 7.35 2.68
N ARG A 129 -15.54 7.73 3.95
CA ARG A 129 -14.60 8.80 4.31
C ARG A 129 -13.12 8.44 4.09
N LEU A 130 -12.76 7.15 4.13
CA LEU A 130 -11.41 6.71 3.76
C LEU A 130 -11.21 6.72 2.24
N VAL A 131 -12.26 6.46 1.46
CA VAL A 131 -12.21 6.63 -0.01
C VAL A 131 -11.91 8.09 -0.36
N GLU A 132 -12.56 9.03 0.32
CA GLU A 132 -12.24 10.46 0.16
C GLU A 132 -10.80 10.80 0.56
N LEU A 133 -10.28 10.20 1.63
CA LEU A 133 -8.87 10.35 2.01
C LEU A 133 -7.94 9.81 0.92
N VAL A 134 -8.24 8.64 0.35
CA VAL A 134 -7.47 8.03 -0.75
C VAL A 134 -7.45 8.95 -1.96
N LYS A 135 -8.59 9.52 -2.37
CA LYS A 135 -8.67 10.49 -3.48
C LYS A 135 -7.76 11.70 -3.25
N VAL A 136 -7.82 12.28 -2.04
CA VAL A 136 -6.96 13.42 -1.66
C VAL A 136 -5.48 13.04 -1.72
N LEU A 137 -5.11 11.86 -1.20
CA LEU A 137 -3.75 11.33 -1.23
C LEU A 137 -3.26 11.07 -2.65
N LEU A 138 -4.09 10.45 -3.49
CA LEU A 138 -3.78 10.22 -4.90
C LEU A 138 -3.44 11.54 -5.60
N CYS A 139 -4.13 12.65 -5.36
CA CYS A 139 -3.72 13.92 -5.99
C CYS A 139 -2.46 14.59 -5.38
N ARG A 140 -1.80 14.02 -4.37
CA ARG A 140 -0.54 14.56 -3.83
C ARG A 140 0.66 14.09 -4.66
N LYS A 141 1.56 15.01 -5.01
CA LYS A 141 2.73 14.72 -5.86
C LYS A 141 3.63 13.60 -5.31
N GLN A 142 3.83 13.56 -3.99
CA GLN A 142 4.72 12.61 -3.32
C GLN A 142 4.12 11.22 -3.16
N PHE A 143 2.79 11.11 -3.15
CA PHE A 143 2.09 9.86 -2.91
C PHE A 143 2.17 8.98 -4.15
N LYS A 144 2.36 7.67 -4.00
CA LYS A 144 2.64 6.75 -5.11
C LYS A 144 1.71 5.56 -5.16
N THR A 145 1.42 4.95 -4.02
CA THR A 145 0.82 3.61 -4.03
C THR A 145 -0.30 3.46 -3.01
N VAL A 146 -1.43 2.91 -3.45
CA VAL A 146 -2.51 2.45 -2.56
C VAL A 146 -2.61 0.94 -2.65
N TRP A 147 -2.75 0.27 -1.51
CA TRP A 147 -3.09 -1.14 -1.41
C TRP A 147 -4.48 -1.29 -0.82
N LEU A 148 -5.32 -2.05 -1.50
CA LEU A 148 -6.71 -2.29 -1.13
C LEU A 148 -6.91 -3.81 -0.98
N LEU A 149 -7.34 -4.24 0.20
CA LEU A 149 -7.71 -5.64 0.43
C LEU A 149 -9.19 -5.91 0.10
N ASP A 150 -9.93 -4.86 -0.28
CA ASP A 150 -11.30 -4.93 -0.75
C ASP A 150 -11.40 -4.29 -2.15
N SER A 151 -12.22 -4.91 -3.00
CA SER A 151 -12.53 -4.40 -4.34
C SER A 151 -13.71 -3.43 -4.38
N ALA A 152 -14.48 -3.31 -3.29
CA ALA A 152 -15.59 -2.36 -3.15
C ALA A 152 -15.27 -0.91 -3.61
N PRO A 153 -14.14 -0.28 -3.23
CA PRO A 153 -13.79 1.07 -3.70
C PRO A 153 -13.48 1.19 -5.19
N LEU A 154 -13.24 0.10 -5.90
CA LEU A 154 -12.63 0.13 -7.23
C LEU A 154 -13.41 1.02 -8.20
N ALA A 155 -14.74 0.83 -8.29
CA ALA A 155 -15.56 1.55 -9.24
C ALA A 155 -15.47 3.07 -9.02
N GLU A 156 -15.47 3.49 -7.76
CA GLU A 156 -15.36 4.89 -7.37
C GLU A 156 -13.96 5.46 -7.60
N LEU A 157 -12.91 4.71 -7.26
CA LEU A 157 -11.52 5.13 -7.48
C LEU A 157 -11.17 5.19 -8.97
N LEU A 158 -11.69 4.27 -9.79
CA LEU A 158 -11.55 4.32 -11.25
C LEU A 158 -12.26 5.53 -11.83
N LYS A 159 -13.50 5.79 -11.41
CA LYS A 159 -14.23 6.99 -11.84
C LYS A 159 -13.46 8.26 -11.48
N PHE A 160 -13.01 8.37 -10.23
CA PHE A 160 -12.19 9.49 -9.78
C PHE A 160 -10.92 9.64 -10.63
N SER A 161 -10.29 8.51 -10.95
CA SER A 161 -9.08 8.48 -11.77
C SER A 161 -9.32 9.06 -13.17
N PHE A 162 -10.45 8.71 -13.78
CA PHE A 162 -10.82 9.21 -15.10
C PHE A 162 -11.03 10.73 -15.13
N GLU A 163 -11.59 11.27 -14.03
CA GLU A 163 -11.87 12.70 -13.84
C GLU A 163 -10.61 13.50 -13.48
N ASN A 164 -9.56 12.85 -12.95
CA ASN A 164 -8.40 13.52 -12.35
C ASN A 164 -7.04 13.03 -12.90
N ARG A 165 -6.99 12.75 -14.21
CA ARG A 165 -5.84 12.13 -14.92
C ARG A 165 -4.49 12.74 -14.60
N GLU A 166 -4.40 14.07 -14.59
CA GLU A 166 -3.15 14.79 -14.34
C GLU A 166 -2.62 14.48 -12.94
N CYS A 167 -3.50 14.40 -11.94
CA CYS A 167 -3.06 14.18 -10.58
C CYS A 167 -2.66 12.72 -10.32
N ILE A 168 -3.23 11.76 -11.05
CA ILE A 168 -3.01 10.32 -10.82
C ILE A 168 -1.88 9.69 -11.64
N SER A 169 -1.37 10.37 -12.67
CA SER A 169 -0.31 9.82 -13.53
C SER A 169 0.94 9.42 -12.73
N GLY A 170 1.47 8.23 -13.01
CA GLY A 170 2.59 7.62 -12.31
C GLY A 170 2.28 7.12 -10.91
N LYS A 171 1.04 6.68 -10.66
CA LYS A 171 0.59 6.08 -9.40
C LYS A 171 0.01 4.71 -9.61
N ASP A 172 0.05 3.93 -8.54
CA ASP A 172 -0.42 2.56 -8.52
C ASP A 172 -1.54 2.35 -7.52
N ILE A 173 -2.53 1.56 -7.92
CA ILE A 173 -3.52 0.96 -7.02
C ILE A 173 -3.38 -0.55 -7.14
N HIS A 174 -3.12 -1.20 -6.00
CA HIS A 174 -3.03 -2.65 -5.91
C HIS A 174 -4.21 -3.22 -5.14
N PHE A 175 -4.65 -4.39 -5.58
CA PHE A 175 -5.69 -5.19 -4.95
C PHE A 175 -5.08 -6.49 -4.43
N LEU A 176 -5.52 -6.93 -3.25
CA LEU A 176 -5.10 -8.18 -2.63
C LEU A 176 -6.30 -9.09 -2.33
N TYR A 177 -6.06 -10.40 -2.38
CA TYR A 177 -6.96 -11.53 -2.07
C TYR A 177 -8.15 -11.72 -3.02
N GLU A 178 -8.98 -10.71 -3.25
CA GLU A 178 -10.24 -10.81 -4.01
C GLU A 178 -10.20 -10.00 -5.31
N CYS A 179 -9.35 -10.43 -6.25
CA CYS A 179 -9.20 -9.74 -7.53
C CYS A 179 -10.22 -10.18 -8.58
N SER A 180 -11.12 -11.13 -8.30
CA SER A 180 -12.06 -11.69 -9.28
C SER A 180 -13.06 -10.64 -9.80
N THR A 181 -13.56 -9.77 -8.93
CA THR A 181 -14.45 -8.65 -9.29
C THR A 181 -13.72 -7.64 -10.19
N VAL A 182 -12.49 -7.28 -9.81
CA VAL A 182 -11.63 -6.36 -10.59
C VAL A 182 -11.31 -6.95 -11.96
N ALA A 183 -10.94 -8.23 -11.97
CA ALA A 183 -10.68 -9.02 -13.17
C ALA A 183 -11.86 -9.00 -14.13
N GLN A 184 -13.07 -9.29 -13.65
CA GLN A 184 -14.28 -9.30 -14.47
C GLN A 184 -14.57 -7.93 -15.07
N LEU A 185 -14.40 -6.85 -14.30
CA LEU A 185 -14.62 -5.49 -14.78
C LEU A 185 -13.65 -5.10 -15.90
N LEU A 186 -12.39 -5.54 -15.82
CA LEU A 186 -11.34 -5.10 -16.73
C LEU A 186 -11.17 -6.01 -17.94
N LYS A 187 -11.49 -7.31 -17.82
CA LYS A 187 -11.11 -8.36 -18.79
C LYS A 187 -11.45 -8.03 -20.24
N GLU A 188 -12.62 -7.44 -20.50
CA GLU A 188 -13.07 -7.10 -21.86
C GLU A 188 -12.32 -5.92 -22.48
N HIS A 189 -11.63 -5.14 -21.67
CA HIS A 189 -10.87 -3.95 -22.06
C HIS A 189 -9.36 -4.17 -22.10
N LEU A 190 -8.88 -5.37 -21.71
CA LEU A 190 -7.45 -5.68 -21.65
C LEU A 190 -6.92 -6.14 -23.01
N GLN A 191 -5.79 -5.55 -23.39
CA GLN A 191 -4.98 -5.95 -24.54
C GLN A 191 -3.54 -6.15 -24.09
N LEU A 192 -2.82 -7.09 -24.69
CA LEU A 192 -1.41 -7.30 -24.35
C LEU A 192 -0.61 -6.03 -24.69
N CYS A 193 0.25 -5.58 -23.76
CA CYS A 193 1.08 -4.41 -24.02
C CYS A 193 2.06 -4.68 -25.17
N PRO A 194 2.34 -3.68 -26.02
CA PRO A 194 3.52 -3.69 -26.85
C PRO A 194 4.78 -3.89 -26.00
N LYS A 195 5.78 -4.58 -26.55
CA LYS A 195 7.02 -4.91 -25.81
C LYS A 195 7.69 -3.68 -25.18
N GLU A 196 7.76 -2.57 -25.91
CA GLU A 196 8.36 -1.32 -25.45
C GLU A 196 7.64 -0.71 -24.22
N ASP A 197 6.33 -0.91 -24.12
CA ASP A 197 5.55 -0.45 -22.97
C ASP A 197 5.67 -1.41 -21.79
N SER A 198 5.73 -2.72 -22.06
CA SER A 198 6.01 -3.72 -21.02
C SER A 198 7.34 -3.44 -20.32
N GLU A 199 8.39 -3.09 -21.06
CA GLU A 199 9.69 -2.75 -20.49
C GLU A 199 9.63 -1.49 -19.59
N LYS A 200 8.76 -0.51 -19.91
CA LYS A 200 8.56 0.67 -19.05
C LYS A 200 7.85 0.31 -17.74
N VAL A 201 6.80 -0.52 -17.84
CA VAL A 201 6.06 -1.01 -16.68
C VAL A 201 7.00 -1.82 -15.78
N GLU A 202 7.79 -2.73 -16.35
CA GLU A 202 8.82 -3.49 -15.64
C GLU A 202 9.86 -2.59 -14.98
N MET A 203 10.37 -1.56 -15.67
CA MET A 203 11.31 -0.60 -15.08
C MET A 203 10.71 0.17 -13.91
N GLN A 204 9.43 0.57 -13.99
CA GLN A 204 8.76 1.20 -12.85
C GLN A 204 8.59 0.23 -11.67
N HIS A 205 8.39 -1.06 -11.95
CA HIS A 205 8.30 -2.09 -10.91
C HIS A 205 9.64 -2.51 -10.31
N GLN A 206 10.75 -2.46 -11.05
CA GLN A 206 12.07 -2.83 -10.51
C GLN A 206 12.53 -1.96 -9.34
N TYR A 207 11.91 -0.78 -9.13
CA TYR A 207 12.14 0.06 -7.95
C TYR A 207 11.37 -0.39 -6.70
N TYR A 208 10.33 -1.21 -6.86
CA TYR A 208 9.71 -1.91 -5.75
C TYR A 208 10.44 -3.25 -5.59
N PRO A 209 11.14 -3.47 -4.46
CA PRO A 209 11.89 -4.72 -4.27
C PRO A 209 10.97 -5.92 -4.53
N ASN A 210 11.51 -6.94 -5.21
CA ASN A 210 10.92 -8.21 -5.70
C ASN A 210 9.97 -9.00 -4.74
N THR A 211 9.04 -8.35 -4.05
CA THR A 211 8.22 -8.93 -2.98
C THR A 211 6.74 -9.06 -3.36
N LEU A 212 6.25 -8.26 -4.30
CA LEU A 212 4.82 -8.17 -4.57
C LEU A 212 4.29 -9.32 -5.43
N PHE A 213 5.06 -9.70 -6.45
CA PHE A 213 4.70 -10.75 -7.40
C PHE A 213 5.81 -11.79 -7.45
N LYS A 214 5.52 -13.03 -7.07
CA LYS A 214 6.50 -14.13 -7.19
C LYS A 214 6.64 -14.54 -8.65
N LYS A 215 5.55 -14.44 -9.40
CA LYS A 215 5.46 -14.72 -10.84
C LYS A 215 4.47 -13.74 -11.47
N PRO A 216 4.91 -12.53 -11.83
CA PRO A 216 4.04 -11.56 -12.48
C PRO A 216 3.59 -12.06 -13.86
N SER A 217 2.39 -11.67 -14.27
CA SER A 217 1.90 -11.77 -15.64
C SER A 217 2.67 -10.84 -16.57
N SER A 218 2.42 -10.97 -17.87
CA SER A 218 2.69 -9.88 -18.81
C SER A 218 1.92 -8.62 -18.39
N ALA A 219 2.42 -7.44 -18.79
CA ALA A 219 1.67 -6.20 -18.64
C ALA A 219 0.56 -6.11 -19.72
N TYR A 220 -0.62 -5.67 -19.31
CA TYR A 220 -1.77 -5.44 -20.19
C TYR A 220 -2.13 -3.97 -20.20
N ILE A 221 -2.52 -3.44 -21.36
CA ILE A 221 -3.09 -2.11 -21.48
C ILE A 221 -4.61 -2.24 -21.41
N CYS A 222 -5.21 -1.54 -20.45
CA CYS A 222 -6.64 -1.38 -20.37
C CYS A 222 -7.03 -0.09 -21.09
N SER A 223 -7.90 -0.18 -22.09
CA SER A 223 -8.48 1.00 -22.74
C SER A 223 -9.95 1.14 -22.32
N TYR A 224 -10.21 2.05 -21.38
CA TYR A 224 -11.53 2.25 -20.79
C TYR A 224 -12.21 3.48 -21.42
N PRO A 225 -13.42 3.34 -22.00
CA PRO A 225 -14.13 4.47 -22.58
C PRO A 225 -14.68 5.37 -21.48
N VAL A 226 -14.22 6.62 -21.43
CA VAL A 226 -14.78 7.66 -20.53
C VAL A 226 -15.90 8.41 -21.25
N THR A 227 -15.69 8.71 -22.53
CA THR A 227 -16.71 9.18 -23.47
C THR A 227 -16.54 8.44 -24.80
N PRO A 228 -17.47 8.58 -25.77
CA PRO A 228 -17.31 7.97 -27.09
C PRO A 228 -16.03 8.42 -27.84
N GLU A 229 -15.49 9.60 -27.53
CA GLU A 229 -14.30 10.15 -28.17
C GLU A 229 -13.03 10.05 -27.30
N ASP A 230 -13.17 9.68 -26.03
CA ASP A 230 -12.09 9.75 -25.04
C ASP A 230 -11.88 8.41 -24.34
N MET A 231 -10.71 7.81 -24.61
CA MET A 231 -10.27 6.55 -24.05
C MET A 231 -9.20 6.81 -23.00
N PHE A 232 -9.49 6.41 -21.77
CA PHE A 232 -8.50 6.42 -20.71
C PHE A 232 -7.69 5.12 -20.71
N LYS A 233 -6.37 5.24 -20.63
CA LYS A 233 -5.44 4.11 -20.70
C LYS A 233 -4.66 3.97 -19.41
N PHE A 234 -4.52 2.73 -18.96
CA PHE A 234 -3.70 2.38 -17.81
C PHE A 234 -3.19 0.96 -17.99
N TYR A 235 -2.13 0.62 -17.25
CA TYR A 235 -1.54 -0.71 -17.29
C TYR A 235 -2.09 -1.58 -16.16
N VAL A 236 -2.25 -2.87 -16.44
CA VAL A 236 -2.75 -3.88 -15.52
C VAL A 236 -1.80 -5.07 -15.55
N TYR A 237 -1.44 -5.57 -14.37
CA TYR A 237 -0.57 -6.71 -14.17
C TYR A 237 -1.01 -7.46 -12.92
N PHE A 238 -0.72 -8.76 -12.83
CA PHE A 238 -1.25 -9.60 -11.77
C PHE A 238 -0.37 -10.83 -11.49
N GLU A 239 -0.57 -11.48 -10.34
CA GLU A 239 0.18 -12.67 -9.95
C GLU A 239 -0.37 -13.93 -10.63
N LEU A 240 0.49 -14.73 -11.25
CA LEU A 240 0.15 -16.04 -11.82
C LEU A 240 0.37 -17.15 -10.80
N ARG A 241 -0.69 -17.59 -10.11
CA ARG A 241 -0.61 -18.70 -9.14
C ARG A 241 -0.60 -20.07 -9.81
N GLY A 242 0.54 -20.75 -9.81
CA GLY A 242 0.64 -22.21 -10.03
C GLY A 242 0.15 -22.73 -11.39
N GLN A 243 -0.23 -21.85 -12.32
CA GLN A 243 -0.65 -22.24 -13.66
C GLN A 243 0.58 -22.47 -14.54
N SER A 244 0.51 -23.52 -15.36
CA SER A 244 1.49 -23.73 -16.42
C SER A 244 1.42 -22.57 -17.41
N ALA A 245 2.55 -22.27 -18.06
CA ALA A 245 2.62 -21.20 -19.07
C ALA A 245 1.67 -21.43 -20.27
N ASP A 246 1.02 -22.59 -20.35
CA ASP A 246 0.17 -22.98 -21.48
C ASP A 246 -1.27 -22.47 -21.36
N VAL A 247 -1.72 -22.12 -20.14
CA VAL A 247 -3.02 -21.47 -19.94
C VAL A 247 -2.82 -19.98 -20.21
N GLY A 248 -3.52 -19.43 -21.22
CA GLY A 248 -3.42 -18.00 -21.52
C GLY A 248 -3.68 -17.15 -20.28
N GLU A 249 -2.77 -16.23 -19.96
CA GLU A 249 -2.72 -15.52 -18.67
C GLU A 249 -4.05 -14.79 -18.32
N LEU A 250 -4.78 -14.28 -19.31
CA LEU A 250 -6.10 -13.65 -19.10
C LEU A 250 -7.18 -14.62 -18.60
N LEU A 251 -7.01 -15.93 -18.79
CA LEU A 251 -7.86 -16.96 -18.18
C LEU A 251 -7.50 -17.19 -16.71
N ALA A 252 -6.27 -16.88 -16.31
CA ALA A 252 -5.81 -16.93 -14.92
C ALA A 252 -6.28 -15.73 -14.10
N LEU A 253 -6.53 -14.59 -14.75
CA LEU A 253 -6.86 -13.31 -14.13
C LEU A 253 -7.96 -13.39 -13.04
N PRO A 254 -9.11 -14.09 -13.21
CA PRO A 254 -10.13 -14.21 -12.16
C PRO A 254 -9.66 -14.95 -10.90
N ASN A 255 -8.57 -15.73 -10.99
CA ASN A 255 -8.01 -16.53 -9.90
C ASN A 255 -6.75 -15.90 -9.29
N THR A 256 -6.39 -14.68 -9.71
CA THR A 256 -5.25 -13.99 -9.12
C THR A 256 -5.58 -13.49 -7.72
N THR A 257 -4.57 -13.46 -6.84
CA THR A 257 -4.68 -12.88 -5.50
C THR A 257 -4.08 -11.50 -5.40
N THR A 258 -3.41 -11.04 -6.45
CA THR A 258 -2.78 -9.72 -6.46
C THR A 258 -2.91 -9.16 -7.86
N LEU A 259 -3.45 -7.94 -7.95
CA LEU A 259 -3.62 -7.21 -9.21
C LEU A 259 -3.18 -5.77 -8.98
N GLY A 260 -2.32 -5.25 -9.85
CA GLY A 260 -1.91 -3.86 -9.86
C GLY A 260 -2.49 -3.11 -11.05
N ILE A 261 -2.83 -1.84 -10.83
CA ILE A 261 -3.25 -0.87 -11.83
C ILE A 261 -2.28 0.31 -11.75
N LEU A 262 -1.56 0.55 -12.85
CA LEU A 262 -0.63 1.66 -13.00
C LEU A 262 -1.23 2.71 -13.94
N PHE A 263 -1.44 3.91 -13.43
CA PHE A 263 -1.94 5.04 -14.20
C PHE A 263 -0.79 5.78 -14.89
N VAL A 264 -0.93 6.08 -16.18
CA VAL A 264 0.10 6.77 -16.99
C VAL A 264 -0.41 8.05 -17.62
#